data_AF-A0A355HBR3-F1
#
_entry.id   AF-A0A355HBR3-F1
#
_cell.length_a   1.000
_cell.length_b   1.000
_cell.length_c   1.000
_cell.angle_alpha   90.00
_cell.angle_beta   90.00
_cell.angle_gamma   90.00
#
_symmetry.space_group_name_H-M   'P 1'
#
loop_
_entity.id
_entity.type
_entity.pdbx_description
1 polymer ?
#
loop_
_entity_poly.entity_id
_entity_poly.type
_entity_poly.pdbx_seq_one_letter_code
_entity_poly.pdbx_strand_id
1 'polypeptide(L)'
;MKSFDSIDKSFEERFDPKLRTIGESQLQNHDRKKEQIPPSKFFRIEYSASIPEETKLFLSGKIPDILDFPEKFGIQIPHANHLLRFIDQETYESEMGSPLPANVALPASRLKIINTSRAYNVTVILPKKLDTAEVIVNITRNLFSKLCGNIFFNEQILPLEFYRQSAQVQKQISAAIPEILDLVEELNFPAKSLQAFCESVAKSYRLDLEKKGAEIRKQLIAEWREKWKSQSLSTEEQHTLDSIFTEFKQTFRTNPEKFNQTVFERVKQLNSQLHFILPHERRAYEKFKQERFSHYIRSVMHKLEEITALSGFIEELHALLKQSPEAADLEGIGSQIRSRMRELRREKKVVQFYVPEIPQNPDLKHIRQKFPLRLIKMLPSGTPLKEWSKEIKRMEKHYAESIYSKLYSALHSLSEWTLALQESKTDDFHESEDGQRLKKLLLVLKYRTPAVKGLQSVLGVLLDTSEQYVLQTSDTDKPRQLVPLDDFSKAWSYFISSILTMLYYQEPSASSTLPQGFRTDNFLKSILKFVDRQSIRGINHFHIVKLLWLVYEEKEADDLTFLLFCIQKPQDILRYTLALTMRPVTEKTSLEKRLEKLPQYRDAWISAYQNRINEFEK
;
A
#
# COMPACT_ATOMS: atom_id res chain seq x y z
N MET A 1 36.82 -52.87 23.01
CA MET A 1 35.42 -53.22 22.67
C MET A 1 34.60 -53.34 23.94
N LYS A 2 33.67 -52.42 24.21
CA LYS A 2 32.46 -52.58 25.04
C LYS A 2 31.40 -51.56 24.57
N SER A 3 30.13 -51.91 24.75
CA SER A 3 28.88 -51.40 24.15
C SER A 3 28.59 -49.90 24.33
N PHE A 4 27.97 -49.29 23.32
CA PHE A 4 27.41 -47.93 23.34
C PHE A 4 25.88 -47.91 23.54
N ASP A 5 25.39 -48.72 24.48
CA ASP A 5 24.05 -48.54 25.06
C ASP A 5 24.12 -47.45 26.15
N SER A 6 24.04 -46.15 25.79
CA SER A 6 23.71 -45.06 26.75
C SER A 6 23.44 -43.67 26.14
N ILE A 7 22.87 -43.56 24.93
CA ILE A 7 22.38 -42.25 24.41
C ILE A 7 20.85 -42.13 24.52
N ASP A 8 20.23 -42.91 25.41
CA ASP A 8 18.88 -42.66 25.94
C ASP A 8 18.95 -41.68 27.13
N LYS A 9 19.27 -40.42 26.83
CA LYS A 9 18.96 -39.31 27.75
C LYS A 9 17.87 -38.45 27.12
N SER A 10 16.74 -38.44 27.80
CA SER A 10 15.43 -37.99 27.32
C SER A 10 15.43 -36.53 26.87
N PHE A 11 14.53 -36.24 25.95
CA PHE A 11 14.22 -34.90 25.45
C PHE A 11 13.84 -33.93 26.60
N GLU A 12 13.37 -34.45 27.74
CA GLU A 12 12.98 -33.68 28.93
C GLU A 12 14.18 -33.07 29.68
N GLU A 13 15.35 -33.70 29.70
CA GLU A 13 16.57 -33.11 30.29
C GLU A 13 17.05 -31.88 29.47
N ARG A 14 16.79 -31.85 28.16
CA ARG A 14 17.17 -30.72 27.28
C ARG A 14 16.31 -29.47 27.49
N PHE A 15 15.17 -29.61 28.16
CA PHE A 15 14.26 -28.51 28.50
C PHE A 15 14.10 -28.30 30.01
N ASP A 16 14.93 -28.96 30.83
CA ASP A 16 15.00 -28.68 32.27
C ASP A 16 15.37 -27.20 32.47
N PRO A 17 14.53 -26.40 33.16
CA PRO A 17 14.81 -24.99 33.44
C PRO A 17 16.16 -24.74 34.10
N LYS A 18 16.74 -25.76 34.78
CA LYS A 18 18.05 -25.70 35.44
C LYS A 18 19.25 -25.87 34.51
N LEU A 19 19.05 -26.34 33.27
CA LEU A 19 20.10 -26.61 32.27
C LEU A 19 20.05 -25.66 31.05
N ARG A 20 19.22 -24.61 31.08
CA ARG A 20 19.20 -23.57 30.03
C ARG A 20 20.53 -22.81 29.99
N THR A 21 21.40 -23.12 29.03
CA THR A 21 22.60 -22.31 28.73
C THR A 21 22.28 -21.00 28.00
N ILE A 22 21.08 -20.89 27.40
CA ILE A 22 20.62 -19.66 26.74
C ILE A 22 19.35 -19.17 27.43
N GLY A 23 19.49 -18.08 28.18
CA GLY A 23 18.39 -17.44 28.89
C GLY A 23 17.46 -16.67 27.95
N GLU A 24 16.22 -16.47 28.38
CA GLU A 24 15.24 -15.60 27.69
C GLU A 24 15.76 -14.16 27.52
N SER A 25 16.63 -13.71 28.42
CA SER A 25 17.40 -12.47 28.30
C SER A 25 18.41 -12.48 27.16
N GLN A 26 19.00 -13.63 26.80
CA GLN A 26 19.91 -13.75 25.65
C GLN A 26 19.14 -13.80 24.32
N LEU A 27 17.94 -14.37 24.30
CA LEU A 27 17.03 -14.30 23.15
C LEU A 27 16.45 -12.89 22.96
N GLN A 28 16.06 -12.23 24.05
CA GLN A 28 15.69 -10.81 24.03
C GLN A 28 16.89 -9.92 23.65
N ASN A 29 18.11 -10.25 24.06
CA ASN A 29 19.31 -9.56 23.61
C ASN A 29 19.64 -9.86 22.15
N HIS A 30 19.32 -11.05 21.63
CA HIS A 30 19.48 -11.38 20.21
C HIS A 30 18.43 -10.67 19.33
N ASP A 31 17.18 -10.57 19.79
CA ASP A 31 16.12 -9.80 19.11
C ASP A 31 16.29 -8.28 19.30
N ARG A 32 16.91 -7.82 20.40
CA ARG A 32 17.42 -6.43 20.54
C ARG A 32 18.63 -6.17 19.65
N LYS A 33 19.43 -7.20 19.33
CA LYS A 33 20.56 -7.15 18.38
C LYS A 33 20.15 -7.32 16.91
N LYS A 34 18.88 -7.60 16.60
CA LYS A 34 18.32 -7.21 15.29
C LYS A 34 18.15 -5.71 15.30
N GLU A 35 19.29 -5.03 15.19
CA GLU A 35 19.38 -3.58 15.07
C GLU A 35 18.46 -3.13 13.93
N GLN A 36 17.61 -2.16 14.25
CA GLN A 36 16.97 -1.31 13.26
C GLN A 36 18.08 -0.81 12.33
N ILE A 37 18.02 -1.20 11.05
CA ILE A 37 18.90 -0.60 10.06
C ILE A 37 18.55 0.90 10.10
N PRO A 38 19.49 1.80 10.45
CA PRO A 38 19.18 3.22 10.56
C PRO A 38 18.68 3.77 9.22
N PRO A 39 17.72 4.72 9.21
CA PRO A 39 17.17 5.32 8.00
C PRO A 39 18.22 5.75 6.98
N SER A 40 19.34 6.28 7.45
CA SER A 40 20.50 6.69 6.67
C SER A 40 21.01 5.61 5.72
N LYS A 41 20.90 4.32 6.09
CA LYS A 41 21.30 3.19 5.24
C LYS A 41 20.28 2.84 4.14
N PHE A 42 19.08 3.41 4.15
CA PHE A 42 18.11 3.29 3.04
C PHE A 42 18.33 4.33 1.94
N PHE A 43 19.16 5.35 2.20
CA PHE A 43 19.49 6.39 1.23
C PHE A 43 20.84 6.11 0.58
N ARG A 44 20.84 5.99 -0.74
CA ARG A 44 22.04 6.20 -1.54
C ARG A 44 22.29 7.70 -1.65
N ILE A 45 23.40 8.16 -1.08
CA ILE A 45 23.80 9.58 -1.11
C ILE A 45 24.72 9.81 -2.30
N GLU A 46 24.39 10.79 -3.14
CA GLU A 46 25.18 11.16 -4.31
C GLU A 46 25.48 12.66 -4.34
N TYR A 47 26.70 13.02 -4.73
CA TYR A 47 27.13 14.40 -4.93
C TYR A 47 27.49 14.62 -6.40
N SER A 48 27.06 15.75 -6.98
CA SER A 48 27.55 16.19 -8.29
C SER A 48 29.09 16.34 -8.28
N ALA A 49 29.70 16.08 -9.43
CA ALA A 49 31.13 16.28 -9.64
C ALA A 49 31.58 17.73 -9.38
N SER A 50 30.67 18.69 -9.59
CA SER A 50 30.92 20.12 -9.42
C SER A 50 30.92 20.59 -7.96
N ILE A 51 30.48 19.76 -7.02
CA ILE A 51 30.52 20.10 -5.59
C ILE A 51 31.96 19.94 -5.07
N PRO A 52 32.52 20.93 -4.36
CA PRO A 52 33.86 20.83 -3.76
C PRO A 52 33.97 19.67 -2.75
N GLU A 53 35.12 18.99 -2.70
CA GLU A 53 35.34 17.85 -1.80
C GLU A 53 35.17 18.21 -0.31
N GLU A 54 35.58 19.41 0.11
CA GLU A 54 35.36 19.89 1.48
C GLU A 54 33.86 19.91 1.84
N THR A 55 33.02 20.35 0.91
CA THR A 55 31.56 20.36 1.07
C THR A 55 30.99 18.94 1.11
N LYS A 56 31.51 18.02 0.28
CA LYS A 56 31.08 16.61 0.30
C LYS A 56 31.40 15.95 1.63
N LEU A 57 32.62 16.13 2.15
CA LEU A 57 33.05 15.60 3.45
C LEU A 57 32.21 16.17 4.59
N PHE A 58 31.99 17.49 4.60
CA PHE A 58 31.15 18.16 5.60
C PHE A 58 29.72 17.61 5.61
N LEU A 59 29.08 17.49 4.45
CA LEU A 59 27.72 16.98 4.34
C LEU A 59 27.63 15.49 4.66
N SER A 60 28.60 14.68 4.21
CA SER A 60 28.63 13.23 4.46
C SER A 60 28.72 12.91 5.94
N GLY A 61 29.42 13.75 6.73
CA GLY A 61 29.46 13.61 8.18
C GLY A 61 28.16 13.99 8.90
N LYS A 62 27.31 14.84 8.31
CA LYS A 62 26.08 15.34 8.96
C LYS A 62 24.80 14.65 8.55
N ILE A 63 24.71 14.24 7.29
CA ILE A 63 23.46 13.72 6.72
C ILE A 63 22.95 12.48 7.46
N PRO A 64 23.79 11.48 7.82
CA PRO A 64 23.29 10.30 8.53
C PRO A 64 22.51 10.66 9.80
N ASP A 65 23.06 11.54 10.64
CA ASP A 65 22.39 12.00 11.88
C ASP A 65 21.06 12.70 11.60
N ILE A 66 20.99 13.51 10.53
CA ILE A 66 19.75 14.16 10.10
C ILE A 66 18.72 13.13 9.63
N LEU A 67 19.14 12.11 8.88
CA LEU A 67 18.25 11.07 8.35
C LEU A 67 17.69 10.18 9.47
N ASP A 68 18.49 9.92 10.51
CA ASP A 68 18.15 9.02 11.59
C ASP A 68 17.34 9.71 12.71
N PHE A 69 17.48 11.03 12.86
CA PHE A 69 16.83 11.80 13.92
C PHE A 69 15.30 11.62 14.07
N PRO A 70 14.49 11.59 12.98
CA PRO A 70 13.02 11.50 13.09
C PRO A 70 12.52 10.20 13.72
N GLU A 71 13.31 9.12 13.74
CA GLU A 71 12.91 7.85 14.36
C GLU A 71 12.65 7.98 15.86
N LYS A 72 13.30 8.94 16.54
CA LYS A 72 13.06 9.25 17.96
C LYS A 72 11.59 9.58 18.25
N PHE A 73 10.85 10.05 17.24
CA PHE A 73 9.43 10.42 17.34
C PHE A 73 8.49 9.41 16.67
N GLY A 74 9.00 8.23 16.27
CA GLY A 74 8.22 7.20 15.58
C GLY A 74 7.93 7.52 14.10
N ILE A 75 8.63 8.49 13.50
CA ILE A 75 8.51 8.80 12.07
C ILE A 75 9.43 7.86 11.29
N GLN A 76 8.85 6.75 10.80
CA GLN A 76 9.60 5.74 10.04
C GLN A 76 9.40 5.92 8.53
N ILE A 77 10.53 6.02 7.82
CA ILE A 77 10.57 6.04 6.36
C ILE A 77 10.61 4.57 5.89
N PRO A 78 9.71 4.14 4.97
CA PRO A 78 9.69 2.76 4.49
C PRO A 78 11.03 2.31 3.90
N HIS A 79 11.38 1.03 4.10
CA HIS A 79 12.59 0.43 3.54
C HIS A 79 12.51 0.32 2.00
N ALA A 80 12.94 1.37 1.31
CA ALA A 80 13.13 1.39 -0.13
C ALA A 80 14.46 2.10 -0.46
N ASN A 81 15.11 1.70 -1.55
CA ASN A 81 16.41 2.24 -1.96
C ASN A 81 16.22 3.68 -2.50
N HIS A 82 16.19 4.65 -1.59
CA HIS A 82 15.96 6.06 -1.90
C HIS A 82 17.25 6.72 -2.37
N LEU A 83 17.13 7.69 -3.27
CA LEU A 83 18.27 8.48 -3.74
C LEU A 83 18.21 9.86 -3.09
N LEU A 84 19.27 10.24 -2.39
CA LEU A 84 19.48 11.60 -1.91
C LEU A 84 20.64 12.22 -2.67
N ARG A 85 20.33 13.18 -3.54
CA ARG A 85 21.29 13.79 -4.46
C ARG A 85 21.54 15.25 -4.13
N PHE A 86 22.80 15.65 -4.05
CA PHE A 86 23.24 17.03 -3.88
C PHE A 86 23.85 17.55 -5.17
N ILE A 87 23.37 18.69 -5.63
CA ILE A 87 23.83 19.35 -6.86
C ILE A 87 23.98 20.86 -6.64
N ASP A 88 24.76 21.53 -7.48
CA ASP A 88 24.75 22.99 -7.55
C ASP A 88 23.71 23.51 -8.54
N GLN A 89 23.56 24.84 -8.58
CA GLN A 89 22.61 25.50 -9.48
C GLN A 89 22.93 25.24 -10.96
N GLU A 90 24.20 25.30 -11.37
CA GLU A 90 24.61 25.15 -12.77
C GLU A 90 24.30 23.75 -13.31
N THR A 91 24.56 22.71 -12.50
CA THR A 91 24.20 21.32 -12.79
C THR A 91 22.68 21.14 -12.86
N TYR A 92 21.94 21.73 -11.91
CA TYR A 92 20.47 21.66 -11.92
C TYR A 92 19.88 22.27 -13.20
N GLU A 93 20.32 23.46 -13.57
CA GLU A 93 19.82 24.18 -14.75
C GLU A 93 20.18 23.45 -16.04
N SER A 94 21.37 22.85 -16.11
CA SER A 94 21.80 22.01 -17.23
C SER A 94 20.93 20.76 -17.38
N GLU A 95 20.63 20.05 -16.29
CA GLU A 95 19.81 18.83 -16.34
C GLU A 95 18.32 19.11 -16.63
N MET A 96 17.82 20.27 -16.19
CA MET A 96 16.42 20.64 -16.34
C MET A 96 16.11 21.36 -17.64
N GLY A 97 17.13 21.87 -18.35
CA GLY A 97 16.96 22.64 -19.58
C GLY A 97 16.27 24.00 -19.36
N SER A 98 16.21 24.49 -18.12
CA SER A 98 15.59 25.76 -17.76
C SER A 98 16.28 26.40 -16.54
N PRO A 99 16.46 27.74 -16.51
CA PRO A 99 17.06 28.42 -15.36
C PRO A 99 16.20 28.30 -14.10
N LEU A 100 16.83 28.29 -12.92
CA LEU A 100 16.11 28.31 -11.66
C LEU A 100 15.39 29.67 -11.52
N PRO A 101 14.09 29.71 -11.16
CA PRO A 101 13.38 30.98 -11.01
C PRO A 101 14.06 31.91 -10.00
N ALA A 102 14.22 33.19 -10.34
CA ALA A 102 14.97 34.17 -9.54
C ALA A 102 14.43 34.40 -8.12
N ASN A 103 13.19 33.99 -7.84
CA ASN A 103 12.55 34.08 -6.53
C ASN A 103 12.83 32.86 -5.62
N VAL A 104 13.55 31.84 -6.10
CA VAL A 104 13.89 30.65 -5.31
C VAL A 104 15.22 30.88 -4.59
N ALA A 105 15.16 30.98 -3.26
CA ALA A 105 16.35 31.05 -2.41
C ALA A 105 17.01 29.67 -2.29
N LEU A 106 18.34 29.65 -2.30
CA LEU A 106 19.15 28.45 -2.03
C LEU A 106 19.50 28.38 -0.53
N PRO A 107 19.55 27.18 0.09
CA PRO A 107 19.37 25.87 -0.53
C PRO A 107 17.90 25.57 -0.88
N ALA A 108 17.68 24.93 -2.03
CA ALA A 108 16.36 24.50 -2.50
C ALA A 108 16.27 22.97 -2.56
N SER A 109 15.05 22.42 -2.66
CA SER A 109 14.88 20.97 -2.75
C SER A 109 13.70 20.55 -3.60
N ARG A 110 13.88 19.42 -4.29
CA ARG A 110 12.89 18.78 -5.16
C ARG A 110 12.72 17.32 -4.77
N LEU A 111 11.50 16.83 -4.93
CA LEU A 111 11.15 15.42 -4.76
C LEU A 111 10.63 14.89 -6.09
N LYS A 112 11.16 13.74 -6.54
CA LYS A 112 10.64 12.97 -7.67
C LYS A 112 10.29 11.57 -7.20
N ILE A 113 9.10 11.11 -7.54
CA ILE A 113 8.59 9.78 -7.17
C ILE A 113 8.88 8.82 -8.32
N ILE A 114 9.48 7.67 -8.02
CA ILE A 114 9.72 6.59 -8.98
C ILE A 114 8.65 5.52 -8.74
N ASN A 115 7.53 5.64 -9.45
CA ASN A 115 6.33 4.81 -9.24
C ASN A 115 6.58 3.30 -9.41
N THR A 116 7.55 2.91 -10.23
CA THR A 116 7.86 1.50 -10.53
C THR A 116 8.56 0.76 -9.37
N SER A 117 9.37 1.46 -8.57
CA SER A 117 10.14 0.88 -7.47
C SER A 117 9.72 1.36 -6.08
N ARG A 118 8.69 2.22 -5.99
CA ARG A 118 8.30 2.94 -4.76
C ARG A 118 9.49 3.65 -4.10
N ALA A 119 10.46 4.09 -4.91
CA ALA A 119 11.62 4.83 -4.44
C ALA A 119 11.42 6.34 -4.66
N TYR A 120 12.03 7.13 -3.78
CA TYR A 120 12.04 8.57 -3.86
C TYR A 120 13.42 9.08 -4.26
N ASN A 121 13.46 10.04 -5.17
CA ASN A 121 14.65 10.84 -5.45
C ASN A 121 14.46 12.23 -4.85
N VAL A 122 15.23 12.52 -3.81
CA VAL A 122 15.31 13.81 -3.15
C VAL A 122 16.55 14.52 -3.69
N THR A 123 16.34 15.64 -4.39
CA THR A 123 17.44 16.47 -4.90
C THR A 123 17.53 17.75 -4.08
N VAL A 124 18.69 18.04 -3.51
CA VAL A 124 19.00 19.28 -2.80
C VAL A 124 19.94 20.12 -3.65
N ILE A 125 19.52 21.34 -3.96
CA ILE A 125 20.28 22.32 -4.73
C ILE A 125 21.01 23.22 -3.74
N LEU A 126 22.34 23.17 -3.75
CA LEU A 126 23.21 23.87 -2.81
C LEU A 126 23.62 25.25 -3.35
N PRO A 127 23.77 26.26 -2.46
CA PRO A 127 24.45 27.51 -2.81
C PRO A 127 25.96 27.29 -2.97
N LYS A 128 26.64 28.26 -3.59
CA LYS A 128 28.10 28.19 -3.84
C LYS A 128 28.95 28.08 -2.56
N LYS A 129 28.45 28.57 -1.42
CA LYS A 129 29.13 28.52 -0.12
C LYS A 129 28.18 28.08 0.99
N LEU A 130 28.69 27.28 1.93
CA LEU A 130 27.98 26.81 3.13
C LEU A 130 28.56 27.44 4.41
N ASP A 131 28.83 28.74 4.37
CA ASP A 131 29.56 29.49 5.40
C ASP A 131 28.68 30.01 6.55
N THR A 132 27.34 29.98 6.38
CA THR A 132 26.41 30.47 7.40
C THR A 132 25.60 29.36 8.05
N ALA A 133 25.32 29.52 9.35
CA ALA A 133 24.43 28.62 10.08
C ALA A 133 23.03 28.55 9.45
N GLU A 134 22.53 29.67 8.91
CA GLU A 134 21.23 29.74 8.24
C GLU A 134 21.15 28.81 7.02
N VAL A 135 22.18 28.79 6.18
CA VAL A 135 22.24 27.90 5.01
C VAL A 135 22.20 26.44 5.46
N ILE A 136 22.99 26.07 6.46
CA ILE A 136 23.06 24.69 6.97
C ILE A 136 21.71 24.26 7.58
N VAL A 137 21.11 25.13 8.40
CA VAL A 137 19.78 24.91 8.99
C VAL A 137 18.71 24.74 7.91
N ASN A 138 18.77 25.52 6.82
CA ASN A 138 17.84 25.40 5.70
C ASN A 138 18.03 24.09 4.89
N ILE A 139 19.25 23.55 4.79
CA ILE A 139 19.48 22.20 4.23
C ILE A 139 18.74 21.16 5.08
N THR A 140 18.94 21.18 6.40
CA THR A 140 18.26 20.26 7.34
C THR A 140 16.74 20.38 7.22
N ARG A 141 16.20 21.61 7.20
CA ARG A 141 14.77 21.85 7.05
C ARG A 141 14.23 21.31 5.73
N ASN A 142 14.95 21.51 4.63
CA ASN A 142 14.57 20.96 3.33
C ASN A 142 14.51 19.43 3.33
N LEU A 143 15.49 18.77 3.98
CA LEU A 143 15.47 17.32 4.15
C LEU A 143 14.25 16.88 4.96
N PHE A 144 14.00 17.44 6.14
CA PHE A 144 12.81 17.09 6.92
C PHE A 144 11.49 17.38 6.20
N SER A 145 11.40 18.47 5.43
CA SER A 145 10.23 18.76 4.60
C SER A 145 9.97 17.65 3.56
N LYS A 146 11.00 17.14 2.88
CA LYS A 146 10.80 16.06 1.89
C LYS A 146 10.57 14.72 2.56
N LEU A 147 11.35 14.38 3.58
CA LEU A 147 11.32 13.07 4.22
C LEU A 147 10.10 12.89 5.13
N CYS A 148 9.94 13.80 6.10
CA CYS A 148 8.89 13.72 7.12
C CYS A 148 7.61 14.45 6.68
N GLY A 149 7.76 15.49 5.86
CA GLY A 149 6.63 16.25 5.33
C GLY A 149 5.94 15.59 4.16
N ASN A 150 6.68 15.09 3.17
CA ASN A 150 6.11 14.56 1.94
C ASN A 150 6.11 13.03 1.90
N ILE A 151 7.27 12.37 2.04
CA ILE A 151 7.39 10.91 1.91
C ILE A 151 6.59 10.21 3.01
N PHE A 152 6.85 10.54 4.28
CA PHE A 152 6.11 9.97 5.41
C PHE A 152 4.61 10.23 5.28
N PHE A 153 4.19 11.44 4.92
CA PHE A 153 2.78 11.76 4.75
C PHE A 153 2.13 10.95 3.63
N ASN A 154 2.80 10.78 2.49
CA ASN A 154 2.27 10.03 1.35
C ASN A 154 2.22 8.52 1.59
N GLU A 155 3.20 7.96 2.32
CA GLU A 155 3.33 6.52 2.54
C GLU A 155 2.58 6.03 3.78
N GLN A 156 2.52 6.84 4.83
CA GLN A 156 1.97 6.41 6.13
C GLN A 156 0.64 7.08 6.47
N ILE A 157 0.40 8.31 6.00
CA ILE A 157 -0.81 9.07 6.38
C ILE A 157 -1.89 8.98 5.29
N LEU A 158 -1.60 9.39 4.06
CA LEU A 158 -2.58 9.37 2.95
C LEU A 158 -3.24 7.99 2.71
N PRO A 159 -2.55 6.85 2.88
CA PRO A 159 -3.17 5.55 2.66
C PRO A 159 -4.20 5.16 3.71
N LEU A 160 -4.35 5.89 4.82
CA LEU A 160 -5.38 5.62 5.82
C LEU A 160 -6.78 5.92 5.26
N GLU A 161 -7.75 5.05 5.56
CA GLU A 161 -9.11 5.11 4.99
C GLU A 161 -9.77 6.50 5.18
N PHE A 162 -9.55 7.13 6.33
CA PHE A 162 -10.07 8.46 6.64
C PHE A 162 -9.68 9.54 5.63
N TYR A 163 -8.43 9.53 5.15
CA TYR A 163 -7.91 10.52 4.21
C TYR A 163 -8.25 10.14 2.75
N ARG A 164 -8.26 8.84 2.40
CA ARG A 164 -8.68 8.40 1.05
C ARG A 164 -10.07 8.88 0.67
N GLN A 165 -10.99 8.89 1.62
CA GLN A 165 -12.36 9.41 1.42
C GLN A 165 -12.39 10.87 0.94
N SER A 166 -11.37 11.68 1.27
CA SER A 166 -11.27 13.08 0.82
C SER A 166 -10.48 13.25 -0.48
N ALA A 167 -9.69 12.25 -0.88
CA ALA A 167 -8.88 12.28 -2.12
C ALA A 167 -9.70 11.94 -3.38
N GLN A 168 -10.86 11.29 -3.23
CA GLN A 168 -11.62 10.70 -4.34
C GLN A 168 -12.67 11.62 -4.98
N VAL A 169 -12.90 12.83 -4.46
CA VAL A 169 -14.09 13.64 -4.82
C VAL A 169 -13.95 14.43 -6.14
N GLN A 170 -12.78 14.51 -6.77
CA GLN A 170 -12.62 15.19 -8.07
C GLN A 170 -12.38 14.27 -9.27
N LYS A 171 -12.50 12.95 -9.14
CA LYS A 171 -12.46 12.07 -10.32
C LYS A 171 -13.87 11.91 -10.86
N GLN A 172 -14.13 12.30 -12.10
CA GLN A 172 -15.26 11.73 -12.82
C GLN A 172 -15.06 10.21 -12.87
N ILE A 173 -16.12 9.42 -12.60
CA ILE A 173 -16.05 7.97 -12.82
C ILE A 173 -15.81 7.76 -14.32
N SER A 174 -14.59 7.35 -14.63
CA SER A 174 -14.16 6.95 -15.96
C SER A 174 -13.69 5.51 -15.85
N ALA A 175 -14.22 4.64 -16.71
CA ALA A 175 -13.67 3.32 -16.93
C ALA A 175 -12.95 3.33 -18.28
N ALA A 176 -11.78 2.71 -18.37
CA ALA A 176 -11.14 2.48 -19.66
C ALA A 176 -11.95 1.47 -20.48
N ILE A 177 -11.83 1.50 -21.81
CA ILE A 177 -12.55 0.57 -22.70
C ILE A 177 -12.41 -0.91 -22.29
N PRO A 178 -11.22 -1.43 -21.91
CA PRO A 178 -11.11 -2.80 -21.41
C PRO A 178 -11.96 -3.08 -20.17
N GLU A 179 -12.07 -2.12 -19.25
CA GLU A 179 -12.85 -2.25 -18.03
C GLU A 179 -14.36 -2.23 -18.33
N ILE A 180 -14.79 -1.42 -19.31
CA ILE A 180 -16.18 -1.43 -19.81
C ILE A 180 -16.50 -2.79 -20.43
N LEU A 181 -15.60 -3.34 -21.25
CA LEU A 181 -15.78 -4.67 -21.86
C LEU A 181 -15.81 -5.78 -20.81
N ASP A 182 -14.90 -5.75 -19.83
CA ASP A 182 -14.86 -6.69 -18.71
C ASP A 182 -16.17 -6.62 -17.90
N LEU A 183 -16.70 -5.42 -17.65
CA LEU A 183 -17.98 -5.20 -16.97
C LEU A 183 -19.16 -5.83 -17.72
N VAL A 184 -19.21 -5.63 -19.03
CA VAL A 184 -20.25 -6.21 -19.90
C VAL A 184 -20.16 -7.73 -19.92
N GLU A 185 -18.96 -8.29 -19.97
CA GLU A 185 -18.69 -9.73 -20.07
C GLU A 185 -18.94 -10.45 -18.73
N GLU A 186 -18.35 -9.97 -17.64
CA GLU A 186 -18.36 -10.62 -16.33
C GLU A 186 -19.71 -10.52 -15.61
N LEU A 187 -20.43 -9.41 -15.77
CA LEU A 187 -21.74 -9.21 -15.17
C LEU A 187 -22.90 -9.57 -16.11
N ASN A 188 -22.59 -9.95 -17.36
CA ASN A 188 -23.57 -10.09 -18.43
C ASN A 188 -24.54 -8.89 -18.50
N PHE A 189 -24.00 -7.67 -18.34
CA PHE A 189 -24.80 -6.46 -18.18
C PHE A 189 -25.71 -6.22 -19.41
N PRO A 190 -27.04 -6.09 -19.25
CA PRO A 190 -27.96 -5.95 -20.37
C PRO A 190 -28.09 -4.49 -20.82
N ALA A 191 -27.05 -3.97 -21.48
CA ALA A 191 -27.06 -2.62 -22.04
C ALA A 191 -27.92 -2.54 -23.30
N LYS A 192 -28.80 -1.53 -23.39
CA LYS A 192 -29.66 -1.27 -24.54
C LYS A 192 -28.83 -0.90 -25.77
N SER A 193 -27.81 -0.05 -25.59
CA SER A 193 -26.89 0.33 -26.66
C SER A 193 -26.16 -0.89 -27.26
N LEU A 194 -25.73 -1.84 -26.41
CA LEU A 194 -25.12 -3.08 -26.89
C LEU A 194 -26.11 -3.96 -27.64
N GLN A 195 -27.34 -4.08 -27.14
CA GLN A 195 -28.38 -4.86 -27.79
C GLN A 195 -28.74 -4.30 -29.18
N ALA A 196 -28.91 -2.98 -29.29
CA ALA A 196 -29.17 -2.30 -30.55
C ALA A 196 -28.03 -2.52 -31.56
N PHE A 197 -26.77 -2.48 -31.10
CA PHE A 197 -25.62 -2.79 -31.94
C PHE A 197 -25.62 -4.26 -32.40
N CYS A 198 -25.90 -5.21 -31.49
CA CYS A 198 -26.03 -6.63 -31.84
C CYS A 198 -27.17 -6.87 -32.85
N GLU A 199 -28.29 -6.16 -32.75
CA GLU A 199 -29.40 -6.21 -33.70
C GLU A 199 -28.99 -5.70 -35.09
N SER A 200 -28.22 -4.61 -35.15
CA SER A 200 -27.67 -4.07 -36.40
C SER A 200 -26.76 -5.09 -37.10
N VAL A 201 -25.85 -5.71 -36.33
CA VAL A 201 -24.93 -6.75 -36.82
C VAL A 201 -25.70 -8.00 -37.25
N ALA A 202 -26.68 -8.46 -36.46
CA ALA A 202 -27.50 -9.61 -36.85
C ALA A 202 -28.23 -9.36 -38.17
N LYS A 203 -28.77 -8.15 -38.38
CA LYS A 203 -29.43 -7.76 -39.63
C LYS A 203 -28.46 -7.73 -40.82
N SER A 204 -27.26 -7.16 -40.65
CA SER A 204 -26.29 -7.06 -41.75
C SER A 204 -25.80 -8.44 -42.22
N TYR A 205 -25.67 -9.40 -41.30
CA TYR A 205 -25.26 -10.77 -41.60
C TYR A 205 -26.43 -11.77 -41.77
N ARG A 206 -27.69 -11.31 -41.74
CA ARG A 206 -28.92 -12.14 -41.82
C ARG A 206 -28.94 -13.29 -40.80
N LEU A 207 -28.52 -13.01 -39.58
CA LEU A 207 -28.48 -13.96 -38.46
C LEU A 207 -29.74 -13.83 -37.61
N ASP A 208 -30.22 -14.96 -37.08
CA ASP A 208 -31.32 -15.01 -36.10
C ASP A 208 -30.80 -14.61 -34.72
N LEU A 209 -31.24 -13.45 -34.21
CA LEU A 209 -30.81 -12.91 -32.93
C LEU A 209 -31.26 -13.76 -31.74
N GLU A 210 -32.44 -14.41 -31.80
CA GLU A 210 -32.93 -15.25 -30.70
C GLU A 210 -32.05 -16.48 -30.53
N LYS A 211 -31.52 -17.02 -31.64
CA LYS A 211 -30.66 -18.21 -31.62
C LYS A 211 -29.17 -17.90 -31.46
N LYS A 212 -28.69 -16.80 -32.06
CA LYS A 212 -27.25 -16.47 -32.13
C LYS A 212 -26.83 -15.25 -31.32
N GLY A 213 -27.75 -14.56 -30.64
CA GLY A 213 -27.46 -13.29 -29.94
C GLY A 213 -26.33 -13.38 -28.91
N ALA A 214 -26.25 -14.48 -28.14
CA ALA A 214 -25.18 -14.69 -27.18
C ALA A 214 -23.80 -14.89 -27.84
N GLU A 215 -23.77 -15.58 -28.98
CA GLU A 215 -22.56 -15.81 -29.76
C GLU A 215 -22.08 -14.51 -30.43
N ILE A 216 -23.00 -13.75 -31.03
CA ILE A 216 -22.75 -12.42 -31.62
C ILE A 216 -22.16 -11.50 -30.56
N ARG A 217 -22.79 -11.41 -29.38
CA ARG A 217 -22.30 -10.58 -28.27
C ARG A 217 -20.87 -10.96 -27.86
N LYS A 218 -20.57 -12.25 -27.73
CA LYS A 218 -19.24 -12.73 -27.34
C LYS A 218 -18.18 -12.42 -28.40
N GLN A 219 -18.52 -12.60 -29.68
CA GLN A 219 -17.63 -12.28 -30.80
C GLN A 219 -17.37 -10.77 -30.88
N LEU A 220 -18.40 -9.94 -30.71
CA LEU A 220 -18.25 -8.48 -30.69
C LEU A 220 -17.35 -7.98 -29.57
N ILE A 221 -17.52 -8.50 -28.34
CA ILE A 221 -16.65 -8.12 -27.21
C ILE A 221 -15.19 -8.50 -27.50
N ALA A 222 -14.95 -9.68 -28.08
CA ALA A 222 -13.60 -10.11 -28.46
C ALA A 222 -13.01 -9.23 -29.59
N GLU A 223 -13.81 -8.92 -30.61
CA GLU A 223 -13.41 -8.05 -31.72
C GLU A 223 -13.07 -6.64 -31.24
N TRP A 224 -13.92 -6.03 -30.40
CA TRP A 224 -13.65 -4.71 -29.83
C TRP A 224 -12.41 -4.71 -28.93
N ARG A 225 -12.13 -5.82 -28.23
CA ARG A 225 -10.91 -5.95 -27.43
C ARG A 225 -9.66 -5.96 -28.31
N GLU A 226 -9.69 -6.66 -29.45
CA GLU A 226 -8.58 -6.66 -30.40
C GLU A 226 -8.45 -5.30 -31.11
N LYS A 227 -9.55 -4.71 -31.59
CA LYS A 227 -9.58 -3.37 -32.17
C LYS A 227 -9.05 -2.31 -31.22
N TRP A 228 -9.35 -2.42 -29.92
CA TRP A 228 -8.79 -1.52 -28.91
C TRP A 228 -7.27 -1.67 -28.80
N LYS A 229 -6.74 -2.90 -28.75
CA LYS A 229 -5.29 -3.16 -28.71
C LYS A 229 -4.57 -2.62 -29.95
N SER A 230 -5.19 -2.75 -31.13
CA SER A 230 -4.66 -2.22 -32.39
C SER A 230 -5.02 -0.76 -32.68
N GLN A 231 -5.67 -0.06 -31.73
CA GLN A 231 -6.11 1.33 -31.85
C GLN A 231 -6.99 1.61 -33.10
N SER A 232 -7.81 0.63 -33.50
CA SER A 232 -8.61 0.65 -34.72
C SER A 232 -10.12 0.62 -34.47
N LEU A 233 -10.56 1.03 -33.27
CA LEU A 233 -11.99 1.20 -32.97
C LEU A 233 -12.56 2.39 -33.75
N SER A 234 -13.72 2.20 -34.37
CA SER A 234 -14.44 3.26 -35.07
C SER A 234 -15.08 4.25 -34.09
N THR A 235 -15.41 5.45 -34.56
CA THR A 235 -16.11 6.47 -33.76
C THR A 235 -17.47 5.98 -33.26
N GLU A 236 -18.18 5.18 -34.06
CA GLU A 236 -19.48 4.59 -33.69
C GLU A 236 -19.33 3.54 -32.56
N GLU A 237 -18.27 2.71 -32.64
CA GLU A 237 -17.96 1.72 -31.60
C GLU A 237 -17.57 2.40 -30.29
N GLN A 238 -16.76 3.46 -30.34
CA GLN A 238 -16.40 4.25 -29.16
C GLN A 238 -17.63 4.89 -28.51
N HIS A 239 -18.49 5.55 -29.31
CA HIS A 239 -19.74 6.14 -28.81
C HIS A 239 -20.67 5.09 -28.17
N THR A 240 -20.73 3.88 -28.76
CA THR A 240 -21.51 2.77 -28.21
C THR A 240 -20.96 2.32 -26.84
N LEU A 241 -19.64 2.20 -26.69
CA LEU A 241 -18.99 1.85 -25.42
C LEU A 241 -19.23 2.90 -24.33
N ASP A 242 -19.14 4.19 -24.67
CA ASP A 242 -19.44 5.29 -23.75
C ASP A 242 -20.92 5.29 -23.31
N SER A 243 -21.82 4.98 -24.24
CA SER A 243 -23.26 4.85 -23.98
C SER A 243 -23.54 3.67 -23.04
N ILE A 244 -22.89 2.52 -23.26
CA ILE A 244 -22.98 1.35 -22.37
C ILE A 244 -22.56 1.71 -20.94
N PHE A 245 -21.44 2.43 -20.78
CA PHE A 245 -20.96 2.82 -19.46
C PHE A 245 -21.88 3.85 -18.77
N THR A 246 -22.47 4.75 -19.55
CA THR A 246 -23.47 5.70 -19.05
C THR A 246 -24.73 4.99 -18.56
N GLU A 247 -25.24 4.00 -19.31
CA GLU A 247 -26.35 3.15 -18.90
C GLU A 247 -26.03 2.36 -17.63
N PHE A 248 -24.80 1.83 -17.51
CA PHE A 248 -24.34 1.15 -16.30
C PHE A 248 -24.43 2.06 -15.07
N LYS A 249 -23.83 3.27 -15.14
CA LYS A 249 -23.87 4.24 -14.03
C LYS A 249 -25.31 4.54 -13.60
N GLN A 250 -26.19 4.77 -14.56
CA GLN A 250 -27.60 5.07 -14.29
C GLN A 250 -28.35 3.88 -13.65
N THR A 251 -28.09 2.66 -14.14
CA THR A 251 -28.72 1.45 -13.61
C THR A 251 -28.20 1.15 -12.20
N PHE A 252 -26.89 1.33 -11.96
CA PHE A 252 -26.29 1.12 -10.64
C PHE A 252 -26.83 2.13 -9.61
N ARG A 253 -27.01 3.40 -10.01
CA ARG A 253 -27.62 4.44 -9.18
C ARG A 253 -29.06 4.11 -8.76
N THR A 254 -29.85 3.56 -9.68
CA THR A 254 -31.28 3.32 -9.46
C THR A 254 -31.58 1.99 -8.78
N ASN A 255 -30.73 0.97 -8.96
CA ASN A 255 -30.91 -0.35 -8.37
C ASN A 255 -29.56 -1.03 -8.03
N PRO A 256 -28.87 -0.58 -6.98
CA PRO A 256 -27.57 -1.14 -6.59
C PRO A 256 -27.67 -2.59 -6.09
N GLU A 257 -28.78 -2.98 -5.48
CA GLU A 257 -28.97 -4.33 -4.92
C GLU A 257 -28.88 -5.43 -5.97
N LYS A 258 -29.45 -5.19 -7.16
CA LYS A 258 -29.36 -6.13 -8.29
C LYS A 258 -27.91 -6.37 -8.71
N PHE A 259 -27.07 -5.33 -8.70
CA PHE A 259 -25.65 -5.45 -8.99
C PHE A 259 -24.92 -6.18 -7.87
N ASN A 260 -25.20 -5.85 -6.62
CA ASN A 260 -24.59 -6.51 -5.47
C ASN A 260 -24.82 -8.03 -5.52
N GLN A 261 -26.04 -8.46 -5.82
CA GLN A 261 -26.39 -9.88 -5.92
C GLN A 261 -25.69 -10.57 -7.09
N THR A 262 -25.63 -9.91 -8.25
CA THR A 262 -24.90 -10.44 -9.43
C THR A 262 -23.41 -10.61 -9.12
N VAL A 263 -22.80 -9.62 -8.46
CA VAL A 263 -21.40 -9.65 -8.03
C VAL A 263 -21.15 -10.75 -7.01
N PHE A 264 -22.04 -10.93 -6.03
CA PHE A 264 -21.92 -12.00 -5.04
C PHE A 264 -21.93 -13.38 -5.69
N GLU A 265 -22.84 -13.63 -6.64
CA GLU A 265 -22.88 -14.90 -7.35
C GLU A 265 -21.65 -15.10 -8.24
N ARG A 266 -21.15 -14.05 -8.90
CA ARG A 266 -19.93 -14.13 -9.69
C ARG A 266 -18.69 -14.44 -8.85
N VAL A 267 -18.53 -13.75 -7.71
CA VAL A 267 -17.44 -14.02 -6.74
C VAL A 267 -17.54 -15.46 -6.22
N LYS A 268 -18.74 -15.91 -5.90
CA LYS A 268 -18.99 -17.29 -5.43
C LYS A 268 -18.66 -18.32 -6.50
N GLN A 269 -18.99 -18.07 -7.76
CA GLN A 269 -18.64 -18.93 -8.90
C GLN A 269 -17.12 -19.00 -9.10
N LEU A 270 -16.40 -17.88 -9.03
CA LEU A 270 -14.94 -17.92 -9.16
C LEU A 270 -14.31 -18.60 -7.94
N ASN A 271 -14.81 -18.33 -6.74
CA ASN A 271 -14.30 -18.93 -5.50
C ASN A 271 -14.59 -20.44 -5.41
N SER A 272 -15.64 -20.95 -6.07
CA SER A 272 -15.86 -22.41 -6.13
C SER A 272 -14.85 -23.12 -7.03
N GLN A 273 -14.20 -22.40 -7.95
CA GLN A 273 -13.18 -22.92 -8.85
C GLN A 273 -11.75 -22.74 -8.29
N LEU A 274 -11.52 -21.66 -7.54
CA LEU A 274 -10.19 -21.25 -7.09
C LEU A 274 -9.97 -21.35 -5.57
N HIS A 275 -11.05 -21.38 -4.77
CA HIS A 275 -11.00 -21.37 -3.30
C HIS A 275 -10.05 -20.31 -2.72
N PHE A 276 -10.15 -19.07 -3.20
CA PHE A 276 -9.34 -17.94 -2.71
C PHE A 276 -9.87 -17.32 -1.39
N ILE A 277 -11.13 -17.58 -1.03
CA ILE A 277 -11.64 -17.29 0.32
C ILE A 277 -11.47 -18.56 1.16
N LEU A 278 -10.51 -18.52 2.08
CA LEU A 278 -10.13 -19.68 2.87
C LEU A 278 -11.15 -19.98 3.97
N PRO A 279 -11.27 -21.23 4.43
CA PRO A 279 -12.26 -21.62 5.44
C PRO A 279 -12.30 -20.75 6.70
N HIS A 280 -11.14 -20.29 7.19
CA HIS A 280 -11.06 -19.45 8.39
C HIS A 280 -11.51 -17.99 8.17
N GLU A 281 -11.60 -17.55 6.91
CA GLU A 281 -11.99 -16.17 6.54
C GLU A 281 -13.49 -16.06 6.24
N ARG A 282 -14.15 -17.19 5.93
CA ARG A 282 -15.55 -17.22 5.46
C ARG A 282 -16.52 -16.40 6.30
N ARG A 283 -16.43 -16.50 7.64
CA ARG A 283 -17.33 -15.77 8.54
C ARG A 283 -17.20 -14.25 8.38
N ALA A 284 -15.99 -13.74 8.15
CA ALA A 284 -15.77 -12.32 7.92
C ALA A 284 -16.36 -11.87 6.58
N TYR A 285 -16.20 -12.66 5.52
CA TYR A 285 -16.78 -12.37 4.21
C TYR A 285 -18.31 -12.42 4.20
N GLU A 286 -18.93 -13.37 4.91
CA GLU A 286 -20.40 -13.40 5.06
C GLU A 286 -20.91 -12.20 5.86
N LYS A 287 -20.17 -11.78 6.90
CA LYS A 287 -20.49 -10.55 7.65
C LYS A 287 -20.41 -9.31 6.75
N PHE A 288 -19.34 -9.16 5.96
CA PHE A 288 -19.22 -8.05 5.01
C PHE A 288 -20.31 -8.06 3.95
N LYS A 289 -20.69 -9.24 3.45
CA LYS A 289 -21.78 -9.41 2.50
C LYS A 289 -23.11 -8.88 3.05
N GLN A 290 -23.37 -9.07 4.34
CA GLN A 290 -24.60 -8.63 5.01
C GLN A 290 -24.56 -7.16 5.44
N GLU A 291 -23.42 -6.68 5.92
CA GLU A 291 -23.34 -5.38 6.61
C GLU A 291 -22.72 -4.26 5.75
N ARG A 292 -21.78 -4.56 4.85
CA ARG A 292 -20.95 -3.56 4.15
C ARG A 292 -20.48 -4.03 2.76
N PHE A 293 -21.28 -3.79 1.72
CA PHE A 293 -20.96 -4.19 0.34
C PHE A 293 -19.59 -3.66 -0.15
N SER A 294 -19.27 -2.39 0.10
CA SER A 294 -17.99 -1.78 -0.31
C SER A 294 -16.77 -2.48 0.33
N HIS A 295 -16.90 -2.91 1.59
CA HIS A 295 -15.84 -3.63 2.28
C HIS A 295 -15.70 -5.06 1.74
N TYR A 296 -16.81 -5.71 1.38
CA TYR A 296 -16.80 -7.01 0.74
C TYR A 296 -16.05 -6.97 -0.60
N ILE A 297 -16.44 -6.07 -1.51
CA ILE A 297 -15.82 -5.99 -2.84
C ILE A 297 -14.34 -5.60 -2.75
N ARG A 298 -13.95 -4.68 -1.85
CA ARG A 298 -12.55 -4.30 -1.63
C ARG A 298 -11.73 -5.48 -1.11
N SER A 299 -12.27 -6.23 -0.15
CA SER A 299 -11.59 -7.41 0.41
C SER A 299 -11.44 -8.54 -0.60
N VAL A 300 -12.39 -8.71 -1.53
CA VAL A 300 -12.25 -9.67 -2.63
C VAL A 300 -11.23 -9.17 -3.65
N MET A 301 -11.30 -7.90 -4.04
CA MET A 301 -10.39 -7.28 -5.00
C MET A 301 -8.92 -7.42 -4.57
N HIS A 302 -8.60 -7.14 -3.31
CA HIS A 302 -7.24 -7.31 -2.78
C HIS A 302 -6.73 -8.76 -2.90
N LYS A 303 -7.61 -9.76 -2.72
CA LYS A 303 -7.22 -11.17 -2.91
C LYS A 303 -6.92 -11.48 -4.38
N LEU A 304 -7.73 -10.96 -5.30
CA LEU A 304 -7.51 -11.15 -6.73
C LEU A 304 -6.24 -10.43 -7.21
N GLU A 305 -5.98 -9.22 -6.72
CA GLU A 305 -4.73 -8.48 -6.93
C GLU A 305 -3.51 -9.28 -6.48
N GLU A 306 -3.57 -9.85 -5.28
CA GLU A 306 -2.50 -10.68 -4.74
C GLU A 306 -2.27 -11.93 -5.60
N ILE A 307 -3.33 -12.63 -6.01
CA ILE A 307 -3.24 -13.80 -6.88
C ILE A 307 -2.60 -13.43 -8.22
N THR A 308 -3.02 -12.30 -8.81
CA THR A 308 -2.45 -11.78 -10.05
C THR A 308 -0.96 -11.47 -9.89
N ALA A 309 -0.58 -10.78 -8.81
CA ALA A 309 0.81 -10.43 -8.52
C ALA A 309 1.70 -11.67 -8.31
N LEU A 310 1.23 -12.65 -7.53
CA LEU A 310 1.96 -13.90 -7.30
C LEU A 310 2.08 -14.75 -8.57
N SER A 311 1.02 -14.79 -9.40
CA SER A 311 1.06 -15.50 -10.68
C SER A 311 2.05 -14.86 -11.65
N GLY A 312 2.04 -13.52 -11.75
CA GLY A 312 3.01 -12.77 -12.55
C GLY A 312 4.44 -12.98 -12.07
N PHE A 313 4.67 -12.93 -10.77
CA PHE A 313 5.98 -13.23 -10.16
C PHE A 313 6.47 -14.64 -10.50
N ILE A 314 5.61 -15.66 -10.46
CA ILE A 314 5.95 -17.03 -10.87
C ILE A 314 6.31 -17.10 -12.35
N GLU A 315 5.57 -16.41 -13.23
CA GLU A 315 5.85 -16.37 -14.67
C GLU A 315 7.20 -15.68 -14.97
N GLU A 316 7.49 -14.56 -14.29
CA GLU A 316 8.76 -13.83 -14.38
C GLU A 316 9.93 -14.70 -13.92
N LEU A 317 9.81 -15.34 -12.75
CA LEU A 317 10.82 -16.26 -12.24
C LEU A 317 11.06 -17.44 -13.18
N HIS A 318 9.99 -18.04 -13.70
CA HIS A 318 10.12 -19.12 -14.66
C HIS A 318 10.83 -18.65 -15.95
N ALA A 319 10.56 -17.43 -16.43
CA ALA A 319 11.26 -16.86 -17.59
C ALA A 319 12.74 -16.58 -17.29
N LEU A 320 13.06 -16.07 -16.10
CA LEU A 320 14.43 -15.81 -15.66
C LEU A 320 15.24 -17.10 -15.54
N LEU A 321 14.70 -18.14 -14.89
CA LEU A 321 15.41 -19.42 -14.72
C LEU A 321 15.65 -20.13 -16.06
N LYS A 322 14.78 -19.94 -17.07
CA LYS A 322 15.04 -20.43 -18.43
C LYS A 322 16.29 -19.82 -19.06
N GLN A 323 16.69 -18.61 -18.66
CA GLN A 323 17.87 -17.94 -19.20
C GLN A 323 19.18 -18.41 -18.56
N SER A 324 19.13 -19.37 -17.61
CA SER A 324 20.28 -19.92 -16.89
C SER A 324 21.18 -18.83 -16.28
N PRO A 325 20.66 -18.08 -15.29
CA PRO A 325 21.37 -16.94 -14.71
C PRO A 325 22.60 -17.38 -13.89
N GLU A 326 23.50 -16.43 -13.60
CA GLU A 326 24.73 -16.69 -12.85
C GLU A 326 24.47 -17.16 -11.41
N ALA A 327 25.45 -17.85 -10.80
CA ALA A 327 25.31 -18.46 -9.48
C ALA A 327 24.93 -17.48 -8.36
N ALA A 328 25.46 -16.25 -8.39
CA ALA A 328 25.14 -15.20 -7.43
C ALA A 328 23.67 -14.74 -7.55
N ASP A 329 23.15 -14.67 -8.78
CA ASP A 329 21.76 -14.32 -9.05
C ASP A 329 20.80 -15.43 -8.60
N LEU A 330 21.20 -16.71 -8.76
CA LEU A 330 20.42 -17.87 -8.32
C LEU A 330 20.19 -17.87 -6.80
N GLU A 331 21.19 -17.49 -6.00
CA GLU A 331 21.04 -17.39 -4.53
C GLU A 331 20.03 -16.29 -4.14
N GLY A 332 20.11 -15.15 -4.82
CA GLY A 332 19.16 -14.05 -4.68
C GLY A 332 17.72 -14.48 -5.04
N ILE A 333 17.56 -15.13 -6.19
CA ILE A 333 16.27 -15.64 -6.66
C ILE A 333 15.70 -16.68 -5.69
N GLY A 334 16.49 -17.67 -5.28
CA GLY A 334 16.07 -18.69 -4.32
C GLY A 334 15.64 -18.09 -2.98
N SER A 335 16.34 -17.04 -2.52
CA SER A 335 15.99 -16.33 -1.28
C SER A 335 14.67 -15.56 -1.40
N GLN A 336 14.40 -14.94 -2.54
CA GLN A 336 13.12 -14.28 -2.82
C GLN A 336 11.95 -15.28 -2.83
N ILE A 337 12.12 -16.43 -3.50
CA ILE A 337 11.12 -17.51 -3.55
C ILE A 337 10.79 -18.00 -2.13
N ARG A 338 11.83 -18.35 -1.34
CA ARG A 338 11.66 -18.81 0.05
C ARG A 338 11.06 -17.74 0.95
N SER A 339 11.33 -16.46 0.70
CA SER A 339 10.70 -15.34 1.40
C SER A 339 9.19 -15.31 1.15
N ARG A 340 8.75 -15.37 -0.11
CA ARG A 340 7.33 -15.41 -0.48
C ARG A 340 6.61 -16.65 0.08
N MET A 341 7.26 -17.81 0.04
CA MET A 341 6.71 -19.02 0.67
C MET A 341 6.59 -18.89 2.19
N ARG A 342 7.49 -18.18 2.87
CA ARG A 342 7.36 -17.88 4.32
C ARG A 342 6.20 -16.92 4.58
N GLU A 343 6.02 -15.90 3.76
CA GLU A 343 4.93 -14.93 3.87
C GLU A 343 3.55 -15.60 3.76
N LEU A 344 3.34 -16.44 2.74
CA LEU A 344 2.09 -17.21 2.55
C LEU A 344 1.75 -18.10 3.76
N ARG A 345 2.77 -18.61 4.47
CA ARG A 345 2.60 -19.41 5.69
C ARG A 345 2.29 -18.53 6.91
N ARG A 346 3.04 -17.44 7.09
CA ARG A 346 2.84 -16.48 8.19
C ARG A 346 1.43 -15.93 8.17
N GLU A 347 0.93 -15.63 6.98
CA GLU A 347 -0.41 -15.09 6.74
C GLU A 347 -1.52 -16.15 6.73
N LYS A 348 -1.17 -17.43 7.01
CA LYS A 348 -2.08 -18.57 7.06
C LYS A 348 -2.84 -18.81 5.74
N LYS A 349 -2.32 -18.30 4.62
CA LYS A 349 -2.85 -18.54 3.27
C LYS A 349 -2.59 -19.98 2.82
N VAL A 350 -1.50 -20.55 3.32
CA VAL A 350 -1.10 -21.94 3.06
C VAL A 350 -0.94 -22.70 4.37
N VAL A 351 -1.56 -23.87 4.43
CA VAL A 351 -1.35 -24.86 5.48
C VAL A 351 -0.53 -25.99 4.86
N GLN A 352 0.79 -26.00 5.12
CA GLN A 352 1.76 -26.82 4.38
C GLN A 352 1.38 -28.31 4.28
N PHE A 353 0.87 -28.91 5.35
CA PHE A 353 0.51 -30.33 5.35
C PHE A 353 -0.77 -30.66 4.56
N TYR A 354 -1.52 -29.65 4.09
CA TYR A 354 -2.62 -29.81 3.14
C TYR A 354 -2.23 -29.55 1.69
N VAL A 355 -1.02 -29.07 1.42
CA VAL A 355 -0.53 -28.94 0.04
C VAL A 355 -0.14 -30.34 -0.44
N PRO A 356 -0.86 -30.92 -1.42
CA PRO A 356 -0.68 -32.32 -1.79
C PRO A 356 0.73 -32.64 -2.26
N GLU A 357 1.38 -31.66 -2.89
CA GLU A 357 2.65 -31.85 -3.59
C GLU A 357 3.91 -31.62 -2.73
N ILE A 358 3.75 -31.20 -1.46
CA ILE A 358 4.90 -30.97 -0.56
C ILE A 358 5.25 -32.26 0.21
N PRO A 359 6.54 -32.63 0.27
CA PRO A 359 7.01 -33.73 1.11
C PRO A 359 6.61 -33.57 2.58
N GLN A 360 5.94 -34.59 3.14
CA GLN A 360 5.48 -34.58 4.54
C GLN A 360 6.60 -35.07 5.46
N ASN A 361 7.32 -34.13 6.09
CA ASN A 361 8.28 -34.47 7.13
C ASN A 361 7.56 -34.91 8.44
N PRO A 362 8.26 -35.59 9.38
CA PRO A 362 7.66 -36.09 10.62
C PRO A 362 6.99 -34.99 11.45
N ASP A 363 7.55 -33.78 11.46
CA ASP A 363 7.03 -32.63 12.19
C ASP A 363 5.67 -32.16 11.64
N LEU A 364 5.54 -32.08 10.30
CA LEU A 364 4.29 -31.73 9.62
C LEU A 364 3.21 -32.80 9.85
N LYS A 365 3.59 -34.08 9.90
CA LYS A 365 2.67 -35.18 10.26
C LYS A 365 2.14 -35.03 11.69
N HIS A 366 3.00 -34.65 12.65
CA HIS A 366 2.59 -34.42 14.04
C HIS A 366 1.72 -33.15 14.19
N ILE A 367 2.01 -32.08 13.44
CA ILE A 367 1.16 -30.87 13.40
C ILE A 367 -0.22 -31.20 12.81
N ARG A 368 -0.27 -32.01 11.74
CA ARG A 368 -1.52 -32.47 11.10
C ARG A 368 -2.43 -33.20 12.08
N GLN A 369 -1.88 -33.99 13.01
CA GLN A 369 -2.68 -34.70 14.02
C GLN A 369 -3.39 -33.75 15.01
N LYS A 370 -2.82 -32.57 15.30
CA LYS A 370 -3.38 -31.59 16.27
C LYS A 370 -4.34 -30.57 15.63
N PHE A 371 -4.34 -30.44 14.30
CA PHE A 371 -5.10 -29.40 13.59
C PHE A 371 -6.63 -29.61 13.46
N PRO A 372 -7.19 -30.84 13.43
CA PRO A 372 -8.65 -31.05 13.34
C PRO A 372 -9.43 -30.33 14.44
N LEU A 373 -8.85 -30.21 15.64
CA LEU A 373 -9.43 -29.46 16.76
C LEU A 373 -9.60 -27.96 16.47
N ARG A 374 -8.75 -27.38 15.62
CA ARG A 374 -8.88 -25.98 15.17
C ARG A 374 -9.98 -25.81 14.13
N LEU A 375 -10.17 -26.79 13.24
CA LEU A 375 -11.23 -26.77 12.22
C LEU A 375 -12.62 -26.92 12.84
N ILE A 376 -12.76 -27.70 13.91
CA ILE A 376 -14.02 -27.82 14.66
C ILE A 376 -14.50 -26.44 15.15
N LYS A 377 -13.60 -25.58 15.65
CA LYS A 377 -13.95 -24.21 16.08
C LYS A 377 -14.47 -23.31 14.94
N MET A 378 -14.21 -23.69 13.69
CA MET A 378 -14.62 -22.95 12.49
C MET A 378 -15.96 -23.41 11.92
N LEU A 379 -16.53 -24.53 12.40
CA LEU A 379 -17.83 -25.02 11.94
C LEU A 379 -18.93 -23.97 12.18
N PRO A 380 -19.91 -23.82 11.27
CA PRO A 380 -21.04 -22.92 11.50
C PRO A 380 -21.79 -23.27 12.80
N SER A 381 -22.21 -22.25 13.55
CA SER A 381 -23.05 -22.41 14.74
C SER A 381 -24.33 -23.19 14.37
N GLY A 382 -24.62 -24.28 15.09
CA GLY A 382 -25.77 -25.13 14.81
C GLY A 382 -25.52 -26.27 13.82
N THR A 383 -24.28 -26.48 13.34
CA THR A 383 -23.94 -27.64 12.48
C THR A 383 -24.15 -28.95 13.27
N PRO A 384 -24.99 -29.89 12.81
CA PRO A 384 -25.23 -31.16 13.51
C PRO A 384 -23.96 -32.00 13.64
N LEU A 385 -23.74 -32.65 14.80
CA LEU A 385 -22.57 -33.51 15.07
C LEU A 385 -22.32 -34.55 13.96
N LYS A 386 -23.38 -35.13 13.40
CA LYS A 386 -23.32 -36.11 12.29
C LYS A 386 -22.70 -35.55 11.01
N GLU A 387 -22.68 -34.23 10.82
CA GLU A 387 -22.15 -33.55 9.63
C GLU A 387 -20.73 -32.99 9.83
N TRP A 388 -20.21 -32.98 11.06
CA TRP A 388 -18.90 -32.38 11.38
C TRP A 388 -17.77 -33.02 10.57
N SER A 389 -17.74 -34.36 10.48
CA SER A 389 -16.70 -35.06 9.70
C SER A 389 -16.73 -34.68 8.22
N LYS A 390 -17.94 -34.54 7.64
CA LYS A 390 -18.12 -34.17 6.24
C LYS A 390 -17.66 -32.74 5.98
N GLU A 391 -18.02 -31.80 6.86
CA GLU A 391 -17.66 -30.39 6.69
C GLU A 391 -16.16 -30.16 6.97
N ILE A 392 -15.56 -30.86 7.93
CA ILE A 392 -14.10 -30.83 8.14
C ILE A 392 -13.38 -31.32 6.89
N LYS A 393 -13.73 -32.48 6.33
CA LYS A 393 -13.15 -32.98 5.07
C LYS A 393 -13.31 -31.99 3.91
N ARG A 394 -14.45 -31.28 3.87
CA ARG A 394 -14.68 -30.23 2.89
C ARG A 394 -13.74 -29.04 3.08
N MET A 395 -13.51 -28.60 4.32
CA MET A 395 -12.54 -27.53 4.63
C MET A 395 -11.11 -27.95 4.28
N GLU A 396 -10.71 -29.18 4.59
CA GLU A 396 -9.41 -29.74 4.22
C GLU A 396 -9.21 -29.72 2.70
N LYS A 397 -10.22 -30.18 1.96
CA LYS A 397 -10.24 -30.13 0.49
C LYS A 397 -10.09 -28.70 -0.02
N HIS A 398 -10.78 -27.73 0.55
CA HIS A 398 -10.64 -26.33 0.14
C HIS A 398 -9.24 -25.76 0.40
N TYR A 399 -8.59 -26.11 1.50
CA TYR A 399 -7.19 -25.70 1.71
C TYR A 399 -6.27 -26.32 0.66
N ALA A 400 -6.43 -27.62 0.39
CA ALA A 400 -5.60 -28.35 -0.57
C ALA A 400 -5.77 -27.86 -2.01
N GLU A 401 -7.00 -27.60 -2.45
CA GLU A 401 -7.33 -27.21 -3.82
C GLU A 401 -7.28 -25.69 -4.08
N SER A 402 -6.97 -24.91 -3.03
CA SER A 402 -6.88 -23.44 -3.12
C SER A 402 -5.86 -22.98 -4.14
N ILE A 403 -6.13 -21.82 -4.73
CA ILE A 403 -5.18 -21.13 -5.60
C ILE A 403 -3.88 -20.82 -4.86
N TYR A 404 -3.94 -20.52 -3.56
CA TYR A 404 -2.74 -20.33 -2.73
C TYR A 404 -1.91 -21.60 -2.57
N SER A 405 -2.54 -22.77 -2.44
CA SER A 405 -1.86 -24.07 -2.46
C SER A 405 -1.12 -24.27 -3.79
N LYS A 406 -1.80 -24.02 -4.92
CA LYS A 406 -1.22 -24.12 -6.27
C LYS A 406 -0.05 -23.14 -6.50
N LEU A 407 -0.21 -21.89 -6.07
CA LEU A 407 0.85 -20.87 -6.13
C LEU A 407 2.05 -21.28 -5.27
N TYR A 408 1.80 -21.83 -4.08
CA TYR A 408 2.87 -22.34 -3.22
C TYR A 408 3.59 -23.54 -3.82
N SER A 409 2.88 -24.51 -4.41
CA SER A 409 3.48 -25.65 -5.11
C SER A 409 4.32 -25.22 -6.31
N ALA A 410 3.91 -24.18 -7.03
CA ALA A 410 4.69 -23.61 -8.12
C ALA A 410 5.97 -22.94 -7.61
N LEU A 411 5.88 -22.14 -6.54
CA LEU A 411 7.06 -21.54 -5.89
C LEU A 411 8.01 -22.60 -5.34
N HIS A 412 7.49 -23.69 -4.77
CA HIS A 412 8.32 -24.82 -4.35
C HIS A 412 9.09 -25.41 -5.53
N SER A 413 8.39 -25.71 -6.63
CA SER A 413 9.03 -26.29 -7.82
C SER A 413 10.08 -25.34 -8.42
N LEU A 414 9.85 -24.02 -8.38
CA LEU A 414 10.86 -23.02 -8.77
C LEU A 414 12.06 -23.00 -7.82
N SER A 415 11.84 -23.18 -6.51
CA SER A 415 12.93 -23.31 -5.53
C SER A 415 13.79 -24.54 -5.82
N GLU A 416 13.17 -25.69 -6.11
CA GLU A 416 13.92 -26.90 -6.50
C GLU A 416 14.70 -26.69 -7.80
N TRP A 417 14.13 -25.96 -8.77
CA TRP A 417 14.86 -25.61 -9.98
C TRP A 417 16.08 -24.74 -9.71
N THR A 418 15.98 -23.75 -8.80
CA THR A 418 17.15 -22.94 -8.41
C THR A 418 18.26 -23.78 -7.81
N LEU A 419 17.93 -24.78 -6.99
CA LEU A 419 18.91 -25.69 -6.40
C LEU A 419 19.55 -26.59 -7.46
N ALA A 420 18.75 -27.15 -8.37
CA ALA A 420 19.26 -27.97 -9.47
C ALA A 420 20.23 -27.19 -10.39
N LEU A 421 19.94 -25.91 -10.67
CA LEU A 421 20.82 -25.01 -11.41
C LEU A 421 22.13 -24.74 -10.65
N GLN A 422 22.08 -24.52 -9.34
CA GLN A 422 23.28 -24.35 -8.51
C GLN A 422 24.16 -25.61 -8.49
N GLU A 423 23.54 -26.79 -8.52
CA GLU A 423 24.24 -28.08 -8.56
C GLU A 423 24.69 -28.49 -9.98
N SER A 424 24.45 -27.67 -11.01
CA SER A 424 24.72 -27.97 -12.43
C SER A 424 24.02 -29.26 -12.94
N LYS A 425 22.85 -29.59 -12.40
CA LYS A 425 22.01 -30.75 -12.78
C LYS A 425 20.76 -30.32 -13.56
N THR A 426 20.94 -29.47 -14.57
CA THR A 426 19.81 -28.82 -15.27
C THR A 426 18.97 -29.78 -16.10
N ASP A 427 19.59 -30.78 -16.71
CA ASP A 427 18.90 -31.75 -17.58
C ASP A 427 17.97 -32.66 -16.76
N ASP A 428 18.24 -32.85 -15.46
CA ASP A 428 17.44 -33.68 -14.56
C ASP A 428 16.15 -32.98 -14.08
N PHE A 429 16.11 -31.64 -14.00
CA PHE A 429 14.95 -30.94 -13.42
C PHE A 429 13.71 -31.00 -14.31
N HIS A 430 13.84 -30.80 -15.62
CA HIS A 430 12.67 -30.78 -16.51
C HIS A 430 11.98 -32.14 -16.63
N GLU A 431 12.72 -33.23 -16.43
CA GLU A 431 12.20 -34.60 -16.38
C GLU A 431 11.74 -35.02 -14.97
N SER A 432 12.15 -34.28 -13.93
CA SER A 432 11.73 -34.51 -12.55
C SER A 432 10.23 -34.31 -12.31
N GLU A 433 9.74 -34.85 -11.18
CA GLU A 433 8.36 -34.66 -10.74
C GLU A 433 8.01 -33.17 -10.56
N ASP A 434 8.93 -32.37 -10.00
CA ASP A 434 8.75 -30.94 -9.79
C ASP A 434 8.74 -30.15 -11.12
N GLY A 435 9.55 -30.54 -12.10
CA GLY A 435 9.52 -29.95 -13.44
C GLY A 435 8.19 -30.16 -14.17
N GLN A 436 7.68 -31.39 -14.15
CA GLN A 436 6.37 -31.72 -14.75
C GLN A 436 5.21 -31.05 -14.01
N ARG A 437 5.32 -30.94 -12.69
CA ARG A 437 4.36 -30.25 -11.83
C ARG A 437 4.32 -28.75 -12.13
N LEU A 438 5.47 -28.09 -12.20
CA LEU A 438 5.59 -26.68 -12.55
C LEU A 438 4.94 -26.39 -13.91
N LYS A 439 5.23 -27.21 -14.93
CA LYS A 439 4.64 -27.08 -16.27
C LYS A 439 3.11 -27.11 -16.23
N LYS A 440 2.52 -28.06 -15.49
CA LYS A 440 1.06 -28.18 -15.31
C LYS A 440 0.50 -26.97 -14.56
N LEU A 441 1.15 -26.54 -13.49
CA LEU A 441 0.71 -25.40 -12.67
C LEU A 441 0.73 -24.10 -13.46
N LEU A 442 1.76 -23.85 -14.26
CA LEU A 442 1.83 -22.67 -15.13
C LEU A 442 0.67 -22.62 -16.13
N LEU A 443 0.30 -23.74 -16.74
CA LEU A 443 -0.86 -23.83 -17.63
C LEU A 443 -2.16 -23.51 -16.87
N VAL A 444 -2.31 -24.04 -15.65
CA VAL A 444 -3.47 -23.76 -14.79
C VAL A 444 -3.53 -22.28 -14.43
N LEU A 445 -2.43 -21.67 -13.97
CA LEU A 445 -2.39 -20.25 -13.61
C LEU A 445 -2.74 -19.39 -14.83
N LYS A 446 -2.08 -19.62 -15.98
CA LYS A 446 -2.36 -18.92 -17.24
C LYS A 446 -3.82 -19.04 -17.67
N TYR A 447 -4.42 -20.22 -17.53
CA TYR A 447 -5.84 -20.45 -17.85
C TYR A 447 -6.78 -19.67 -16.92
N ARG A 448 -6.40 -19.47 -15.65
CA ARG A 448 -7.24 -18.77 -14.65
C ARG A 448 -7.05 -17.26 -14.66
N THR A 449 -5.92 -16.75 -15.17
CA THR A 449 -5.59 -15.32 -15.22
C THR A 449 -6.70 -14.45 -15.82
N PRO A 450 -7.34 -14.79 -16.96
CA PRO A 450 -8.39 -13.95 -17.54
C PRO A 450 -9.57 -13.76 -16.59
N ALA A 451 -10.05 -14.83 -15.95
CA ALA A 451 -11.18 -14.76 -15.03
C ALA A 451 -10.87 -13.99 -13.74
N VAL A 452 -9.62 -14.10 -13.24
CA VAL A 452 -9.17 -13.33 -12.06
C VAL A 452 -9.08 -11.84 -12.40
N LYS A 453 -8.44 -11.49 -13.53
CA LYS A 453 -8.28 -10.10 -13.98
C LYS A 453 -9.61 -9.46 -14.36
N GLY A 454 -10.49 -10.18 -15.05
CA GLY A 454 -11.83 -9.70 -15.41
C GLY A 454 -12.64 -9.33 -14.17
N LEU A 455 -12.75 -10.25 -13.20
CA LEU A 455 -13.45 -9.94 -11.95
C LEU A 455 -12.77 -8.82 -11.15
N GLN A 456 -11.43 -8.80 -11.09
CA GLN A 456 -10.68 -7.71 -10.44
C GLN A 456 -11.02 -6.34 -11.06
N SER A 457 -11.02 -6.24 -12.39
CA SER A 457 -11.37 -5.01 -13.12
C SER A 457 -12.79 -4.55 -12.78
N VAL A 458 -13.76 -5.44 -12.84
CA VAL A 458 -15.16 -5.13 -12.53
C VAL A 458 -15.36 -4.69 -11.08
N LEU A 459 -14.69 -5.35 -10.12
CA LEU A 459 -14.74 -4.94 -8.72
C LEU A 459 -14.11 -3.56 -8.52
N GLY A 460 -13.05 -3.21 -9.25
CA GLY A 460 -12.46 -1.88 -9.25
C GLY A 460 -13.44 -0.80 -9.70
N VAL A 461 -14.07 -0.98 -10.88
CA VAL A 461 -15.08 -0.07 -11.41
C VAL A 461 -16.26 0.09 -10.45
N LEU A 462 -16.74 -1.02 -9.87
CA LEU A 462 -17.83 -0.99 -8.90
C LEU A 462 -17.45 -0.32 -7.59
N LEU A 463 -16.22 -0.52 -7.10
CA LEU A 463 -15.73 0.11 -5.89
C LEU A 463 -15.68 1.63 -6.08
N ASP A 464 -15.02 2.09 -7.15
CA ASP A 464 -14.94 3.51 -7.51
C ASP A 464 -16.34 4.12 -7.68
N THR A 465 -17.25 3.40 -8.32
CA THR A 465 -18.64 3.82 -8.52
C THR A 465 -19.41 3.89 -7.19
N SER A 466 -19.26 2.88 -6.32
CA SER A 466 -19.95 2.81 -5.03
C SER A 466 -19.46 3.86 -4.04
N GLU A 467 -18.16 4.12 -3.99
CA GLU A 467 -17.54 5.12 -3.12
C GLU A 467 -18.00 6.53 -3.50
N GLN A 468 -18.15 6.81 -4.80
CA GLN A 468 -18.68 8.09 -5.27
C GLN A 468 -20.19 8.24 -5.06
N TYR A 469 -20.99 7.18 -5.20
CA TYR A 469 -22.43 7.30 -4.93
C TYR A 469 -22.73 7.48 -3.44
N VAL A 470 -21.97 6.86 -2.53
CA VAL A 470 -22.08 7.14 -1.09
C VAL A 470 -21.76 8.61 -0.76
N LEU A 471 -20.94 9.28 -1.58
CA LEU A 471 -20.67 10.72 -1.49
C LEU A 471 -21.78 11.59 -2.10
N GLN A 472 -22.67 11.04 -2.94
CA GLN A 472 -23.74 11.75 -3.64
C GLN A 472 -25.15 11.48 -3.10
N THR A 473 -25.40 10.37 -2.39
CA THR A 473 -26.74 9.99 -1.92
C THR A 473 -27.07 10.42 -0.48
N SER A 474 -26.16 11.09 0.22
CA SER A 474 -26.47 11.71 1.52
C SER A 474 -27.13 13.08 1.33
N ASP A 475 -28.33 13.12 0.73
CA ASP A 475 -29.16 14.34 0.66
C ASP A 475 -29.87 14.64 1.99
N THR A 476 -29.83 13.73 2.96
CA THR A 476 -30.46 13.88 4.29
C THR A 476 -29.48 14.07 5.44
N ASP A 477 -28.20 13.75 5.27
CA ASP A 477 -27.14 14.09 6.21
C ASP A 477 -26.27 15.19 5.61
N LYS A 478 -26.03 16.27 6.37
CA LYS A 478 -25.13 17.37 5.97
C LYS A 478 -23.88 16.76 5.30
N PRO A 479 -23.48 17.21 4.10
CA PRO A 479 -22.37 16.61 3.37
C PRO A 479 -21.18 16.52 4.31
N ARG A 480 -20.62 15.31 4.47
CA ARG A 480 -19.44 15.10 5.30
C ARG A 480 -18.38 16.10 4.86
N GLN A 481 -17.93 16.93 5.79
CA GLN A 481 -16.91 17.93 5.48
C GLN A 481 -15.65 17.19 5.02
N LEU A 482 -15.07 17.57 3.88
CA LEU A 482 -13.89 16.88 3.35
C LEU A 482 -12.63 17.44 4.01
N VAL A 483 -11.61 16.59 4.15
CA VAL A 483 -10.28 17.05 4.56
C VAL A 483 -9.65 17.78 3.37
N PRO A 484 -9.17 19.02 3.53
CA PRO A 484 -8.48 19.76 2.48
C PRO A 484 -7.06 19.21 2.32
N LEU A 485 -6.92 18.05 1.67
CA LEU A 485 -5.68 17.25 1.68
C LEU A 485 -4.45 17.97 1.12
N ASP A 486 -4.60 18.74 0.04
CA ASP A 486 -3.47 19.47 -0.56
C ASP A 486 -2.95 20.55 0.40
N ASP A 487 -3.84 21.36 0.96
CA ASP A 487 -3.48 22.37 1.95
C ASP A 487 -2.97 21.73 3.26
N PHE A 488 -3.56 20.62 3.69
CA PHE A 488 -3.14 19.91 4.90
C PHE A 488 -1.75 19.29 4.72
N SER A 489 -1.45 18.68 3.57
CA SER A 489 -0.13 18.13 3.26
C SER A 489 0.94 19.23 3.22
N LYS A 490 0.64 20.37 2.59
CA LYS A 490 1.54 21.54 2.57
C LYS A 490 1.77 22.10 3.96
N ALA A 491 0.70 22.23 4.76
CA ALA A 491 0.78 22.71 6.13
C ALA A 491 1.60 21.77 7.01
N TRP A 492 1.35 20.47 6.92
CA TRP A 492 2.10 19.44 7.63
C TRP A 492 3.59 19.51 7.27
N SER A 493 3.93 19.53 5.99
CA SER A 493 5.31 19.60 5.52
C SER A 493 6.06 20.83 6.05
N TYR A 494 5.39 21.99 6.06
CA TYR A 494 5.97 23.22 6.62
C TYR A 494 6.15 23.12 8.15
N PHE A 495 5.12 22.67 8.86
CA PHE A 495 5.13 22.53 10.32
C PHE A 495 6.19 21.52 10.78
N ILE A 496 6.14 20.28 10.29
CA ILE A 496 7.02 19.20 10.74
C ILE A 496 8.49 19.49 10.45
N SER A 497 8.78 20.12 9.32
CA SER A 497 10.15 20.51 8.97
C SER A 497 10.71 21.56 9.93
N SER A 498 9.90 22.53 10.34
CA SER A 498 10.29 23.57 11.29
C SER A 498 10.53 22.98 12.68
N ILE A 499 9.61 22.13 13.17
CA ILE A 499 9.71 21.49 14.48
C ILE A 499 10.91 20.56 14.56
N LEU A 500 11.07 19.62 13.62
CA LEU A 500 12.18 18.68 13.65
C LEU A 500 13.54 19.38 13.50
N THR A 501 13.63 20.45 12.70
CA THR A 501 14.86 21.25 12.60
C THR A 501 15.20 21.90 13.93
N MET A 502 14.21 22.48 14.62
CA MET A 502 14.38 23.06 15.93
C MET A 502 14.86 22.01 16.95
N LEU A 503 14.15 20.89 17.05
CA LEU A 503 14.47 19.81 17.99
C LEU A 503 15.85 19.21 17.72
N TYR A 504 16.23 19.04 16.45
CA TYR A 504 17.54 18.55 16.06
C TYR A 504 18.66 19.46 16.56
N TYR A 505 18.56 20.77 16.31
CA TYR A 505 19.61 21.72 16.70
C TYR A 505 19.56 22.17 18.17
N GLN A 506 18.55 21.74 18.94
CA GLN A 506 18.60 21.81 20.40
C GLN A 506 19.55 20.77 21.00
N GLU A 507 19.86 19.68 20.28
CA GLU A 507 20.85 18.70 20.74
C GLU A 507 22.26 19.31 20.71
N PRO A 508 23.05 19.22 21.81
CA PRO A 508 24.39 19.81 21.86
C PRO A 508 25.32 19.30 20.75
N SER A 509 25.20 18.01 20.41
CA SER A 509 25.93 17.36 19.31
C SER A 509 25.67 18.07 17.99
N ALA A 510 24.41 18.30 17.61
CA ALA A 510 24.04 18.97 16.38
C ALA A 510 24.37 20.47 16.40
N SER A 511 24.11 21.17 17.51
CA SER A 511 24.32 22.62 17.62
C SER A 511 25.79 23.02 17.51
N SER A 512 26.69 22.22 18.08
CA SER A 512 28.15 22.45 18.03
C SER A 512 28.72 22.47 16.60
N THR A 513 28.00 21.90 15.65
CA THR A 513 28.42 21.82 14.25
C THR A 513 28.06 23.06 13.42
N LEU A 514 27.45 24.09 14.04
CA LEU A 514 27.07 25.34 13.38
C LEU A 514 28.08 26.47 13.68
N PRO A 515 28.50 27.26 12.67
CA PRO A 515 29.53 28.31 12.85
C PRO A 515 29.24 29.38 13.91
N GLN A 516 27.97 29.62 14.25
CA GLN A 516 27.53 30.67 15.19
C GLN A 516 26.59 30.13 16.29
N GLY A 517 26.51 28.80 16.44
CA GLY A 517 25.52 28.12 17.28
C GLY A 517 24.07 28.26 16.77
N PHE A 518 23.14 27.57 17.45
CA PHE A 518 21.70 27.66 17.16
C PHE A 518 20.97 28.41 18.28
N ARG A 519 20.16 29.42 17.91
CA ARG A 519 19.27 30.12 18.83
C ARG A 519 17.82 29.79 18.51
N THR A 520 17.25 28.88 19.30
CA THR A 520 15.86 28.40 19.19
C THR A 520 14.86 29.54 19.08
N ASP A 521 14.94 30.53 19.97
CA ASP A 521 13.99 31.65 20.01
C ASP A 521 14.01 32.48 18.73
N ASN A 522 15.21 32.73 18.18
CA ASN A 522 15.35 33.50 16.94
C ASN A 522 14.80 32.72 15.74
N PHE A 523 15.08 31.42 15.69
CA PHE A 523 14.58 30.53 14.63
C PHE A 523 13.05 30.48 14.65
N LEU A 524 12.46 30.16 15.80
CA LEU A 524 11.00 30.11 15.98
C LEU A 524 10.34 31.44 15.66
N LYS A 525 10.88 32.56 16.18
CA LYS A 525 10.35 33.89 15.91
C LYS A 525 10.35 34.23 14.42
N SER A 526 11.37 33.81 13.68
CA SER A 526 11.43 33.98 12.21
C SER A 526 10.32 33.18 11.51
N ILE A 527 10.16 31.89 11.87
CA ILE A 527 9.14 31.01 11.32
C ILE A 527 7.73 31.54 11.62
N LEU A 528 7.43 31.84 12.88
CA LEU A 528 6.10 32.32 13.29
C LEU A 528 5.77 33.67 12.64
N LYS A 529 6.72 34.61 12.56
CA LYS A 529 6.53 35.89 11.86
C LYS A 529 6.23 35.68 10.36
N PHE A 530 6.82 34.68 9.73
CA PHE A 530 6.50 34.33 8.35
C PHE A 530 5.10 33.72 8.24
N VAL A 531 4.75 32.75 9.09
CA VAL A 531 3.42 32.13 9.16
C VAL A 531 2.32 33.17 9.37
N ASP A 532 2.54 34.14 10.26
CA ASP A 532 1.62 35.25 10.51
C ASP A 532 1.39 36.09 9.25
N ARG A 533 2.46 36.50 8.58
CA ARG A 533 2.37 37.29 7.34
C ARG A 533 1.59 36.55 6.25
N GLN A 534 1.84 35.26 6.05
CA GLN A 534 1.13 34.47 5.04
C GLN A 534 -0.34 34.21 5.43
N SER A 535 -0.61 34.04 6.72
CA SER A 535 -1.97 33.88 7.23
C SER A 535 -2.81 35.14 7.00
N ILE A 536 -2.25 36.33 7.24
CA ILE A 536 -2.89 37.63 6.99
C ILE A 536 -3.13 37.87 5.50
N ARG A 537 -2.27 37.34 4.62
CA ARG A 537 -2.47 37.36 3.16
C ARG A 537 -3.57 36.40 2.67
N GLY A 538 -4.18 35.64 3.57
CA GLY A 538 -5.25 34.70 3.23
C GLY A 538 -4.75 33.41 2.56
N ILE A 539 -3.46 33.06 2.73
CA ILE A 539 -2.94 31.79 2.19
C ILE A 539 -3.41 30.64 3.09
N ASN A 540 -4.48 30.00 2.63
CA ASN A 540 -5.15 28.80 3.11
C ASN A 540 -4.31 27.84 3.99
N HIS A 541 -3.32 27.11 3.46
CA HIS A 541 -2.52 26.17 4.26
C HIS A 541 -1.80 26.79 5.47
N PHE A 542 -1.47 28.09 5.48
CA PHE A 542 -0.86 28.72 6.66
C PHE A 542 -1.82 28.89 7.83
N HIS A 543 -3.14 28.87 7.61
CA HIS A 543 -4.13 28.83 8.69
C HIS A 543 -4.09 27.47 9.41
N ILE A 544 -3.89 26.39 8.66
CA ILE A 544 -3.67 25.05 9.22
C ILE A 544 -2.32 25.00 9.96
N VAL A 545 -1.26 25.59 9.39
CA VAL A 545 0.04 25.69 10.08
C VAL A 545 -0.12 26.34 11.45
N LYS A 546 -0.86 27.46 11.55
CA LYS A 546 -1.15 28.11 12.83
C LYS A 546 -1.91 27.20 13.79
N LEU A 547 -2.91 26.46 13.31
CA LEU A 547 -3.64 25.50 14.15
C LEU A 547 -2.72 24.40 14.70
N LEU A 548 -1.83 23.85 13.87
CA LEU A 548 -0.85 22.85 14.31
C LEU A 548 0.10 23.40 15.38
N TRP A 549 0.59 24.65 15.20
CA TRP A 549 1.41 25.33 16.21
C TRP A 549 0.66 25.54 17.53
N LEU A 550 -0.59 25.99 17.47
CA LEU A 550 -1.43 26.18 18.65
C LEU A 550 -1.64 24.86 19.42
N VAL A 551 -1.81 23.74 18.72
CA VAL A 551 -1.94 22.42 19.34
C VAL A 551 -0.61 21.94 19.92
N TYR A 552 0.51 22.23 19.23
CA TYR A 552 1.84 21.91 19.70
C TYR A 552 2.15 22.64 21.01
N GLU A 553 2.03 23.98 21.05
CA GLU A 553 2.39 24.79 22.22
C GLU A 553 1.61 24.45 23.50
N GLU A 554 0.37 23.96 23.38
CA GLU A 554 -0.49 23.66 24.53
C GLU A 554 -0.16 22.32 25.22
N LYS A 555 0.65 21.46 24.60
CA LYS A 555 0.95 20.10 25.12
C LYS A 555 2.26 20.00 25.91
N GLU A 556 3.13 21.01 25.78
CA GLU A 556 4.48 21.13 26.33
C GLU A 556 5.47 19.95 26.13
N ALA A 557 5.23 18.77 26.71
CA ALA A 557 6.23 17.70 26.86
C ALA A 557 6.14 16.55 25.84
N ASP A 558 4.97 16.32 25.21
CA ASP A 558 4.69 15.20 24.30
C ASP A 558 4.12 15.67 22.95
N ASP A 559 4.41 16.90 22.56
CA ASP A 559 3.60 17.70 21.63
C ASP A 559 3.61 17.16 20.22
N LEU A 560 4.80 16.78 19.76
CA LEU A 560 4.96 16.19 18.44
C LEU A 560 4.37 14.78 18.39
N THR A 561 4.59 13.97 19.43
CA THR A 561 4.04 12.62 19.56
C THR A 561 2.51 12.65 19.58
N PHE A 562 1.92 13.61 20.29
CA PHE A 562 0.48 13.85 20.34
C PHE A 562 -0.08 14.20 18.96
N LEU A 563 0.55 15.14 18.25
CA LEU A 563 0.12 15.52 16.90
C LEU A 563 0.24 14.36 15.90
N LEU A 564 1.35 13.61 15.95
CA LEU A 564 1.54 12.40 15.14
C LEU A 564 0.45 11.37 15.44
N PHE A 565 0.14 11.12 16.72
CA PHE A 565 -0.94 10.24 17.12
C PHE A 565 -2.28 10.69 16.54
N CYS A 566 -2.61 11.99 16.61
CA CYS A 566 -3.85 12.53 16.08
C CYS A 566 -4.01 12.27 14.58
N ILE A 567 -2.93 12.44 13.81
CA ILE A 567 -2.92 12.31 12.35
C ILE A 567 -2.87 10.84 11.92
N GLN A 568 -2.19 9.97 12.68
CA GLN A 568 -2.15 8.53 12.42
C GLN A 568 -3.43 7.81 12.87
N LYS A 569 -4.17 8.38 13.84
CA LYS A 569 -5.46 7.88 14.34
C LYS A 569 -6.56 8.93 14.14
N PRO A 570 -6.89 9.27 12.88
CA PRO A 570 -7.77 10.39 12.60
C PRO A 570 -9.22 10.13 13.04
N GLN A 571 -9.89 11.18 13.51
CA GLN A 571 -11.29 11.19 13.94
C GLN A 571 -12.07 12.30 13.22
N ASP A 572 -13.40 12.23 13.27
CA ASP A 572 -14.27 13.22 12.61
C ASP A 572 -14.06 14.66 13.13
N ILE A 573 -13.59 14.84 14.36
CA ILE A 573 -13.23 16.17 14.88
C ILE A 573 -12.10 16.81 14.07
N LEU A 574 -11.10 16.03 13.62
CA LEU A 574 -9.99 16.51 12.79
C LEU A 574 -10.52 17.01 11.45
N ARG A 575 -11.45 16.26 10.86
CA ARG A 575 -12.12 16.61 9.62
C ARG A 575 -12.90 17.91 9.76
N TYR A 576 -13.63 18.05 10.86
CA TYR A 576 -14.41 19.25 11.18
C TYR A 576 -13.53 20.49 11.38
N THR A 577 -12.49 20.40 12.21
CA THR A 577 -11.61 21.52 12.51
C THR A 577 -10.82 21.98 11.29
N LEU A 578 -10.29 21.05 10.48
CA LEU A 578 -9.59 21.38 9.24
C LEU A 578 -10.52 22.03 8.21
N ALA A 579 -11.75 21.53 8.06
CA ALA A 579 -12.72 22.14 7.15
C ALA A 579 -13.14 23.55 7.59
N LEU A 580 -13.34 23.78 8.90
CA LEU A 580 -13.66 25.11 9.42
C LEU A 580 -12.49 26.09 9.30
N THR A 581 -11.26 25.61 9.46
CA THR A 581 -10.03 26.39 9.27
C THR A 581 -9.87 26.86 7.83
N MET A 582 -10.53 26.19 6.87
CA MET A 582 -10.38 26.40 5.44
C MET A 582 -11.66 26.87 4.74
N ARG A 583 -12.72 27.14 5.50
CA ARG A 583 -14.01 27.58 4.96
C ARG A 583 -13.83 28.86 4.15
N PRO A 584 -14.41 29.06 2.96
CA PRO A 584 -14.21 30.28 2.15
C PRO A 584 -14.56 31.58 2.90
N VAL A 585 -13.82 32.67 2.63
CA VAL A 585 -14.19 34.01 3.12
C VAL A 585 -15.46 34.42 2.37
N THR A 586 -16.51 34.81 3.09
CA THR A 586 -17.77 35.32 2.50
C THR A 586 -18.08 36.68 3.12
N GLU A 587 -19.04 37.43 2.56
CA GLU A 587 -19.48 38.73 3.13
C GLU A 587 -19.83 38.66 4.63
N LYS A 588 -20.22 37.49 5.15
CA LYS A 588 -20.57 37.25 6.56
C LYS A 588 -19.40 36.76 7.44
N THR A 589 -18.25 36.41 6.86
CA THR A 589 -17.10 35.83 7.57
C THR A 589 -15.81 36.48 7.09
N SER A 590 -15.24 37.38 7.89
CA SER A 590 -13.94 38.00 7.62
C SER A 590 -12.78 37.03 7.93
N LEU A 591 -11.63 37.27 7.30
CA LEU A 591 -10.39 36.54 7.57
C LEU A 591 -9.99 36.64 9.06
N GLU A 592 -10.15 37.82 9.65
CA GLU A 592 -9.89 38.08 11.07
C GLU A 592 -10.71 37.16 11.98
N LYS A 593 -12.04 37.11 11.77
CA LYS A 593 -12.94 36.23 12.53
C LYS A 593 -12.62 34.75 12.39
N ARG A 594 -11.98 34.34 11.29
CA ARG A 594 -11.52 32.95 11.12
C ARG A 594 -10.28 32.69 11.97
N LEU A 595 -9.30 33.59 11.93
CA LEU A 595 -8.07 33.46 12.71
C LEU A 595 -8.33 33.53 14.21
N GLU A 596 -9.27 34.37 14.66
CA GLU A 596 -9.72 34.46 16.06
C GLU A 596 -10.32 33.15 16.60
N LYS A 597 -10.84 32.28 15.72
CA LYS A 597 -11.44 30.99 16.12
C LYS A 597 -10.44 29.84 16.21
N LEU A 598 -9.20 30.01 15.75
CA LEU A 598 -8.20 28.93 15.78
C LEU A 598 -7.94 28.38 17.20
N PRO A 599 -7.87 29.20 18.27
CA PRO A 599 -7.74 28.68 19.64
C PRO A 599 -8.92 27.79 20.05
N GLN A 600 -10.15 28.13 19.66
CA GLN A 600 -11.32 27.30 19.95
C GLN A 600 -11.25 25.95 19.23
N TYR A 601 -10.72 25.92 18.00
CA TYR A 601 -10.52 24.68 17.24
C TYR A 601 -9.39 23.83 17.82
N ARG A 602 -8.32 24.46 18.35
CA ARG A 602 -7.27 23.80 19.12
C ARG A 602 -7.88 23.09 20.33
N ASP A 603 -8.64 23.81 21.15
CA ASP A 603 -9.21 23.26 22.39
C ASP A 603 -10.14 22.07 22.11
N ALA A 604 -10.98 22.19 21.08
CA ALA A 604 -11.87 21.12 20.62
C ALA A 604 -11.10 19.90 20.12
N TRP A 605 -10.02 20.10 19.36
CA TRP A 605 -9.16 19.02 18.88
C TRP A 605 -8.49 18.32 20.07
N ILE A 606 -7.83 19.06 20.95
CA ILE A 606 -7.11 18.51 22.11
C ILE A 606 -8.06 17.70 23.01
N SER A 607 -9.21 18.26 23.36
CA SER A 607 -10.19 17.62 24.24
C SER A 607 -10.71 16.28 23.70
N ALA A 608 -10.91 16.20 22.38
CA ALA A 608 -11.42 14.98 21.73
C ALA A 608 -10.41 13.82 21.75
N TYR A 609 -9.11 14.13 21.78
CA TYR A 609 -8.04 13.12 21.76
C TYR A 609 -7.49 12.78 23.16
N GLN A 610 -7.53 13.72 24.11
CA GLN A 610 -7.08 13.51 25.50
C GLN A 610 -7.77 12.32 26.19
N ASN A 611 -9.08 12.16 25.99
CA ASN A 611 -9.84 11.08 26.64
C ASN A 611 -9.41 9.67 26.19
N ARG A 612 -8.76 9.54 25.03
CA ARG A 612 -8.43 8.23 24.43
C ARG A 612 -6.97 7.82 24.55
N ILE A 613 -6.03 8.75 24.69
CA ILE A 613 -4.63 8.36 24.96
C ILE A 613 -4.56 7.49 26.23
N ASN A 614 -5.34 7.85 27.25
CA ASN A 614 -5.49 7.08 28.49
C ASN A 614 -6.18 5.70 28.32
N GLU A 615 -6.89 5.46 27.23
CA GLU A 615 -7.55 4.16 26.93
C GLU A 615 -6.61 3.20 26.17
N PHE A 616 -5.63 3.73 25.43
CA PHE A 616 -4.67 2.92 24.67
C PHE A 616 -3.40 2.57 25.46
N GLU A 617 -3.14 3.25 26.58
CA GLU A 617 -2.06 2.94 27.52
C GLU A 617 -2.45 1.93 28.62
N LYS A 618 -3.69 1.42 28.59
CA LYS A 618 -4.17 0.29 29.40
C LYS A 618 -4.22 -0.97 28.55
#